data_AF-A0A1D6N5J2-F1
#
_entry.id   AF-A0A1D6N5J2-F1
#
_cell.length_a   1.000
_cell.length_b   1.000
_cell.length_c   1.000
_cell.angle_alpha   90.00
_cell.angle_beta   90.00
_cell.angle_gamma   90.00
#
_symmetry.space_group_name_H-M   'P 1'
#
loop_
_entity.id
_entity.type
_entity.pdbx_description
1 polymer ?
#
loop_
_entity_poly.entity_id
_entity_poly.type
_entity_poly.pdbx_seq_one_letter_code
_entity_poly.pdbx_strand_id
1 'polypeptide(L)'
;MDNNFTGIVPGSLYSCNGLIALRLSSNGFHRQLSGDRQAQVAQVLKSVPSLTTLLIGVNFRGEAMPKDETNDGYRSLQVLSLADCSLSGEIPRWVSGLENLRELFLSSNRLTGPIPAWVSGLSLLFVLDVSNNSLAGEIPTALAGLPMLRSETTVGDHGGSSSQATFPFPVYMAASLQYHRANYCPKLLNLGDNRLTGAVPPEIGRLKGLTQLNLSLNSLRGEVSQAVGNLMNLEVLDLSSNRLTGEILRALESLRFLSYFNVSNNDLDEPVPVGGQFCTFPSSSFAGNPGMEAAAGAGADPALGATRERGWHRNWTVGMDAIGRSG
;
A
#
# COMPACT_ATOMS: atom_id res chain seq x y z
N MET A 1 -1.62 -17.57 -9.47
CA MET A 1 -2.36 -18.69 -10.07
C MET A 1 -3.78 -18.51 -9.61
N ASP A 2 -4.70 -18.27 -10.53
CA ASP A 2 -6.12 -18.32 -10.22
C ASP A 2 -6.50 -19.78 -10.02
N ASN A 3 -7.17 -20.08 -8.91
CA ASN A 3 -7.79 -21.36 -8.67
C ASN A 3 -9.32 -21.18 -8.72
N ASN A 4 -10.06 -22.26 -8.95
CA ASN A 4 -11.52 -22.20 -9.06
C ASN A 4 -12.21 -22.90 -7.88
N PHE A 5 -11.61 -22.89 -6.69
CA PHE A 5 -12.26 -23.42 -5.49
C PHE A 5 -13.40 -22.49 -5.07
N THR A 6 -14.58 -23.05 -4.79
CA THR A 6 -15.79 -22.30 -4.44
C THR A 6 -16.40 -22.83 -3.14
N GLY A 7 -17.41 -22.13 -2.61
CA GLY A 7 -18.10 -22.51 -1.37
C GLY A 7 -17.43 -21.94 -0.13
N ILE A 8 -17.54 -22.64 1.00
CA ILE A 8 -16.95 -22.22 2.27
C ILE A 8 -15.52 -22.75 2.43
N VAL A 9 -14.70 -22.02 3.18
CA VAL A 9 -13.40 -22.54 3.61
C VAL A 9 -13.66 -23.73 4.57
N PRO A 10 -13.08 -24.93 4.32
CA PRO A 10 -13.36 -26.11 5.12
C PRO A 10 -13.02 -25.90 6.61
N GLY A 11 -13.96 -26.26 7.48
CA GLY A 11 -13.79 -26.11 8.92
C GLY A 11 -12.62 -26.90 9.52
N SER A 12 -12.18 -27.97 8.85
CA SER A 12 -11.01 -28.75 9.24
C SER A 12 -9.71 -27.94 9.19
N LEU A 13 -9.63 -26.92 8.32
CA LEU A 13 -8.46 -26.04 8.20
C LEU A 13 -8.22 -25.24 9.49
N TYR A 14 -9.29 -24.98 10.24
CA TYR A 14 -9.27 -24.28 11.53
C TYR A 14 -8.66 -25.12 12.67
N SER A 15 -8.44 -26.42 12.45
CA SER A 15 -7.82 -27.31 13.44
C SER A 15 -6.32 -27.55 13.16
N CYS A 16 -5.76 -26.91 12.13
CA CYS A 16 -4.36 -27.07 11.74
C CYS A 16 -3.42 -26.20 12.59
N ASN A 17 -3.12 -26.65 13.81
CA ASN A 17 -2.27 -25.91 14.76
C ASN A 17 -0.81 -25.67 14.29
N GLY A 18 -0.32 -26.46 13.33
CA GLY A 18 1.02 -26.29 12.74
C GLY A 18 1.08 -25.38 11.52
N LEU A 19 -0.04 -24.75 11.13
CA LEU A 19 -0.12 -23.96 9.91
C LEU A 19 0.50 -22.57 10.12
N ILE A 20 1.66 -22.34 9.50
CA ILE A 20 2.42 -21.08 9.64
C ILE A 20 2.01 -20.07 8.56
N ALA A 21 1.56 -20.54 7.40
CA ALA A 21 1.22 -19.68 6.29
C ALA A 21 0.08 -20.28 5.47
N LEU A 22 -0.91 -19.45 5.12
CA LEU A 22 -2.12 -19.84 4.41
C LEU A 22 -2.37 -18.89 3.23
N ARG A 23 -2.46 -19.46 2.03
CA ARG A 23 -2.82 -18.74 0.81
C ARG A 23 -4.09 -19.34 0.22
N LEU A 24 -5.20 -18.62 0.31
CA LEU A 24 -6.48 -18.93 -0.32
C LEU A 24 -6.81 -17.98 -1.47
N SER A 25 -5.92 -17.02 -1.75
CA SER A 25 -6.10 -15.98 -2.74
C SER A 25 -6.58 -16.47 -4.10
N SER A 26 -7.33 -15.63 -4.81
CA SER A 26 -7.71 -15.88 -6.21
C SER A 26 -8.57 -17.13 -6.35
N ASN A 27 -9.66 -17.20 -5.58
CA ASN A 27 -10.64 -18.28 -5.58
C ASN A 27 -12.07 -17.70 -5.59
N GLY A 28 -13.08 -18.56 -5.46
CA GLY A 28 -14.49 -18.21 -5.36
C GLY A 28 -15.08 -18.50 -3.97
N PHE A 29 -14.29 -18.42 -2.89
CA PHE A 29 -14.82 -18.66 -1.54
C PHE A 29 -15.78 -17.54 -1.13
N HIS A 30 -16.88 -17.91 -0.47
CA HIS A 30 -17.91 -16.99 -0.03
C HIS A 30 -18.62 -17.52 1.22
N ARG A 31 -19.34 -16.66 1.93
CA ARG A 31 -20.20 -17.05 3.04
C ARG A 31 -21.20 -18.16 2.68
N GLN A 32 -21.54 -19.00 3.66
CA GLN A 32 -22.74 -19.83 3.62
C GLN A 32 -24.01 -18.98 3.84
N LEU A 33 -25.01 -19.12 2.95
CA LEU A 33 -26.30 -18.40 3.06
C LEU A 33 -27.19 -18.91 4.21
N SER A 34 -26.86 -20.06 4.80
CA SER A 34 -27.66 -20.70 5.86
C SER A 34 -27.06 -20.46 7.25
N GLY A 35 -27.74 -19.63 8.04
CA GLY A 35 -27.74 -19.68 9.50
C GLY A 35 -26.62 -18.94 10.25
N ASP A 36 -25.37 -18.99 9.78
CA ASP A 36 -24.26 -18.45 10.56
C ASP A 36 -23.98 -16.97 10.23
N ARG A 37 -24.17 -16.09 11.24
CA ARG A 37 -24.12 -14.62 11.11
C ARG A 37 -22.71 -14.04 11.16
N GLN A 38 -21.66 -14.86 11.22
CA GLN A 38 -20.26 -14.39 11.15
C GLN A 38 -19.73 -14.37 9.72
N ALA A 39 -18.92 -13.37 9.37
CA ALA A 39 -18.27 -13.28 8.06
C ALA A 39 -17.22 -14.39 7.92
N GLN A 40 -17.07 -14.99 6.75
CA GLN A 40 -16.12 -16.10 6.55
C GLN A 40 -14.68 -15.64 6.80
N VAL A 41 -14.39 -14.39 6.43
CA VAL A 41 -13.13 -13.68 6.74
C VAL A 41 -12.83 -13.73 8.25
N ALA A 42 -13.84 -13.48 9.10
CA ALA A 42 -13.67 -13.51 10.55
C ALA A 42 -13.33 -14.91 11.07
N GLN A 43 -13.91 -15.94 10.46
CA GLN A 43 -13.67 -17.33 10.87
C GLN A 43 -12.25 -17.78 10.52
N VAL A 44 -11.80 -17.50 9.29
CA VAL A 44 -10.41 -17.81 8.86
C VAL A 44 -9.39 -17.09 9.75
N LEU A 45 -9.69 -15.84 10.10
CA LEU A 45 -8.88 -15.05 11.00
C LEU A 45 -8.78 -15.70 12.41
N LYS A 46 -9.88 -16.14 13.01
CA LYS A 46 -9.90 -16.60 14.42
C LYS A 46 -9.19 -17.93 14.70
N SER A 47 -8.92 -18.74 13.68
CA SER A 47 -8.75 -20.18 13.89
C SER A 47 -7.34 -20.74 13.92
N VAL A 48 -6.30 -19.94 13.62
CA VAL A 48 -4.92 -20.47 13.51
C VAL A 48 -3.94 -19.55 14.25
N PRO A 49 -3.67 -19.77 15.55
CA PRO A 49 -2.85 -18.86 16.36
C PRO A 49 -1.37 -18.82 15.97
N SER A 50 -0.88 -19.84 15.26
CA SER A 50 0.51 -19.94 14.77
C SER A 50 0.73 -19.24 13.42
N LEU A 51 -0.33 -18.69 12.81
CA LEU A 51 -0.26 -18.15 11.47
C LEU A 51 0.53 -16.84 11.43
N THR A 52 1.55 -16.79 10.56
CA THR A 52 2.37 -15.60 10.30
C THR A 52 2.01 -14.93 8.99
N THR A 53 1.46 -15.67 8.02
CA THR A 53 1.11 -15.15 6.70
C THR A 53 -0.30 -15.61 6.32
N LEU A 54 -1.20 -14.65 6.08
CA LEU A 54 -2.56 -14.90 5.63
C LEU A 54 -2.85 -14.11 4.34
N LEU A 55 -2.96 -14.84 3.23
CA LEU A 55 -3.26 -14.28 1.91
C LEU A 55 -4.61 -14.82 1.45
N ILE A 56 -5.66 -14.01 1.50
CA ILE A 56 -7.01 -14.48 1.18
C ILE A 56 -7.76 -13.55 0.23
N GLY A 57 -7.08 -12.58 -0.40
CA GLY A 57 -7.71 -11.65 -1.31
C GLY A 57 -8.31 -12.31 -2.56
N VAL A 58 -9.12 -11.57 -3.32
CA VAL A 58 -9.90 -12.10 -4.45
C VAL A 58 -10.77 -13.29 -3.98
N ASN A 59 -11.48 -13.09 -2.85
CA ASN A 59 -12.49 -13.99 -2.29
C ASN A 59 -13.57 -13.15 -1.57
N PHE A 60 -14.55 -13.80 -0.93
CA PHE A 60 -15.47 -13.19 0.03
C PHE A 60 -16.19 -11.94 -0.50
N ARG A 61 -16.52 -11.96 -1.81
CA ARG A 61 -17.00 -10.78 -2.54
C ARG A 61 -18.24 -10.18 -1.90
N GLY A 62 -18.11 -8.93 -1.44
CA GLY A 62 -19.21 -8.14 -0.92
C GLY A 62 -19.54 -8.40 0.56
N GLU A 63 -18.72 -9.17 1.28
CA GLU A 63 -18.85 -9.30 2.73
C GLU A 63 -18.50 -7.98 3.44
N ALA A 64 -18.96 -7.84 4.69
CA ALA A 64 -18.54 -6.74 5.54
C ALA A 64 -17.21 -7.10 6.21
N MET A 65 -16.32 -6.11 6.34
CA MET A 65 -15.11 -6.23 7.14
C MET A 65 -15.49 -6.63 8.58
N PRO A 66 -14.89 -7.70 9.15
CA PRO A 66 -15.23 -8.16 10.48
C PRO A 66 -15.08 -7.06 11.53
N LYS A 67 -16.14 -6.83 12.31
CA LYS A 67 -16.13 -5.90 13.44
C LYS A 67 -15.52 -6.56 14.68
N ASP A 68 -15.09 -5.71 15.61
CA ASP A 68 -14.33 -6.03 16.83
C ASP A 68 -15.01 -7.08 17.74
N GLU A 69 -14.80 -8.35 17.41
CA GLU A 69 -15.01 -9.49 18.31
C GLU A 69 -13.65 -10.12 18.60
N THR A 70 -13.08 -9.73 19.74
CA THR A 70 -11.75 -10.11 20.22
C THR A 70 -11.58 -11.61 20.42
N ASN A 71 -10.38 -12.14 20.21
CA ASN A 71 -9.49 -12.59 21.29
C ASN A 71 -8.24 -13.31 20.72
N ASP A 72 -7.08 -12.73 20.98
CA ASP A 72 -5.74 -13.34 21.10
C ASP A 72 -5.12 -14.16 19.96
N GLY A 73 -5.86 -14.54 18.93
CA GLY A 73 -5.39 -15.46 17.86
C GLY A 73 -4.43 -14.85 16.83
N TYR A 74 -4.11 -13.55 16.91
CA TYR A 74 -3.47 -12.83 15.81
C TYR A 74 -2.04 -12.35 16.06
N ARG A 75 -1.50 -12.62 17.25
CA ARG A 75 -0.23 -12.01 17.67
C ARG A 75 0.94 -12.45 16.79
N SER A 76 0.86 -13.62 16.16
CA SER A 76 1.92 -14.13 15.28
C SER A 76 1.88 -13.57 13.87
N LEU A 77 0.80 -12.87 13.47
CA LEU A 77 0.59 -12.46 12.10
C LEU A 77 1.57 -11.34 11.71
N GLN A 78 2.27 -11.57 10.59
CA GLN A 78 3.26 -10.66 10.02
C GLN A 78 2.79 -10.10 8.67
N VAL A 79 2.04 -10.90 7.90
CA VAL A 79 1.54 -10.52 6.57
C VAL A 79 0.04 -10.81 6.49
N LEU A 80 -0.74 -9.80 6.15
CA LEU A 80 -2.18 -9.91 5.93
C LEU A 80 -2.58 -9.28 4.59
N SER A 81 -3.15 -10.09 3.69
CA SER A 81 -3.82 -9.59 2.48
C SER A 81 -5.31 -9.95 2.47
N LEU A 82 -6.13 -8.90 2.36
CA LEU A 82 -7.57 -8.93 2.12
C LEU A 82 -7.92 -8.15 0.84
N ALA A 83 -7.00 -8.05 -0.12
CA ALA A 83 -7.17 -7.21 -1.31
C ALA A 83 -8.22 -7.77 -2.29
N ASP A 84 -8.88 -6.90 -3.06
CA ASP A 84 -9.86 -7.28 -4.12
C ASP A 84 -10.98 -8.23 -3.62
N CYS A 85 -11.49 -7.99 -2.41
CA CYS A 85 -12.59 -8.76 -1.81
C CYS A 85 -13.93 -8.00 -1.84
N SER A 86 -13.98 -6.79 -2.40
CA SER A 86 -15.17 -5.92 -2.32
C SER A 86 -15.70 -5.71 -0.88
N LEU A 87 -14.81 -5.76 0.13
CA LEU A 87 -15.18 -5.64 1.54
C LEU A 87 -15.72 -4.26 1.85
N SER A 88 -16.82 -4.20 2.59
CA SER A 88 -17.44 -2.93 3.04
C SER A 88 -17.20 -2.67 4.54
N GLY A 89 -17.39 -1.42 4.99
CA GLY A 89 -17.16 -1.01 6.38
C GLY A 89 -15.90 -0.18 6.55
N GLU A 90 -15.40 -0.04 7.78
CA GLU A 90 -14.19 0.73 8.09
C GLU A 90 -12.98 -0.19 8.29
N ILE A 91 -11.78 0.39 8.35
CA ILE A 91 -10.59 -0.33 8.83
C ILE A 91 -10.80 -0.66 10.32
N PRO A 92 -10.92 -1.94 10.70
CA PRO A 92 -11.42 -2.33 12.01
C PRO A 92 -10.32 -2.27 13.09
N ARG A 93 -10.70 -2.05 14.35
CA ARG A 93 -9.71 -1.83 15.42
C ARG A 93 -8.90 -3.08 15.75
N TRP A 94 -9.40 -4.28 15.52
CA TRP A 94 -8.63 -5.51 15.78
C TRP A 94 -7.29 -5.55 15.03
N VAL A 95 -7.14 -4.82 13.91
CA VAL A 95 -5.86 -4.68 13.19
C VAL A 95 -4.80 -4.02 14.06
N SER A 96 -5.19 -3.16 15.02
CA SER A 96 -4.24 -2.53 15.96
C SER A 96 -3.58 -3.53 16.91
N GLY A 97 -4.19 -4.70 17.13
CA GLY A 97 -3.64 -5.78 17.96
C GLY A 97 -2.65 -6.68 17.23
N LEU A 98 -2.37 -6.43 15.95
CA LEU A 98 -1.40 -7.19 15.15
C LEU A 98 0.02 -6.68 15.39
N GLU A 99 0.54 -6.86 16.60
CA GLU A 99 1.81 -6.27 17.04
C GLU A 99 3.03 -6.70 16.19
N ASN A 100 2.96 -7.87 15.55
CA ASN A 100 4.00 -8.38 14.66
C ASN A 100 3.77 -8.05 13.17
N LEU A 101 2.74 -7.28 12.84
CA LEU A 101 2.39 -6.98 11.45
C LEU A 101 3.47 -6.16 10.78
N ARG A 102 3.89 -6.64 9.62
CA ARG A 102 4.93 -6.06 8.75
C ARG A 102 4.33 -5.53 7.46
N GLU A 103 3.34 -6.23 6.93
CA GLU A 103 2.71 -5.91 5.66
C GLU A 103 1.19 -6.06 5.76
N LEU A 104 0.48 -5.01 5.35
CA LEU A 104 -0.98 -4.95 5.35
C LEU A 104 -1.48 -4.50 3.98
N PHE A 105 -2.26 -5.36 3.33
CA PHE A 105 -2.90 -5.10 2.04
C PHE A 105 -4.41 -5.18 2.17
N LEU A 106 -5.06 -4.03 2.04
CA LEU A 106 -6.52 -3.86 2.06
C LEU A 106 -7.03 -3.23 0.76
N SER A 107 -6.21 -3.18 -0.29
CA SER A 107 -6.50 -2.47 -1.52
C SER A 107 -7.64 -3.09 -2.33
N SER A 108 -8.25 -2.29 -3.22
CA SER A 108 -9.36 -2.72 -4.09
C SER A 108 -10.56 -3.28 -3.31
N ASN A 109 -10.98 -2.56 -2.26
CA ASN A 109 -12.17 -2.88 -1.48
C ASN A 109 -13.17 -1.72 -1.51
N ARG A 110 -14.21 -1.78 -0.69
CA ARG A 110 -15.22 -0.72 -0.51
C ARG A 110 -15.13 -0.12 0.89
N LEU A 111 -13.92 -0.06 1.46
CA LEU A 111 -13.70 0.46 2.81
C LEU A 111 -13.95 1.97 2.84
N THR A 112 -14.55 2.44 3.92
CA THR A 112 -14.95 3.82 4.16
C THR A 112 -14.37 4.32 5.49
N GLY A 113 -14.64 5.59 5.82
CA GLY A 113 -14.16 6.21 7.05
C GLY A 113 -12.69 6.65 6.96
N PRO A 114 -12.14 7.19 8.05
CA PRO A 114 -10.77 7.68 8.07
C PRO A 114 -9.74 6.57 8.18
N ILE A 115 -8.51 6.86 7.73
CA ILE A 115 -7.35 6.05 8.11
C ILE A 115 -7.14 6.23 9.62
N PRO A 116 -7.21 5.16 10.43
CA PRO A 116 -7.17 5.31 11.88
C PRO A 116 -5.79 5.68 12.41
N ALA A 117 -5.73 6.60 13.39
CA ALA A 117 -4.46 7.03 13.99
C ALA A 117 -3.70 5.92 14.75
N TRP A 118 -4.40 4.86 15.20
CA TRP A 118 -3.77 3.71 15.86
C TRP A 118 -2.83 2.94 14.94
N VAL A 119 -2.84 3.17 13.62
CA VAL A 119 -1.88 2.57 12.68
C VAL A 119 -0.44 2.81 13.09
N SER A 120 -0.17 3.95 13.74
CA SER A 120 1.14 4.32 14.28
C SER A 120 1.67 3.38 15.37
N GLY A 121 0.80 2.61 16.01
CA GLY A 121 1.15 1.59 17.02
C GLY A 121 1.72 0.30 16.41
N LEU A 122 1.57 0.09 15.09
CA LEU A 122 2.10 -1.09 14.40
C LEU A 122 3.61 -0.91 14.17
N SER A 123 4.38 -1.18 15.22
CA SER A 123 5.81 -0.84 15.30
C SER A 123 6.69 -1.49 14.24
N LEU A 124 6.26 -2.64 13.67
CA LEU A 124 6.99 -3.42 12.67
C LEU A 124 6.47 -3.23 11.23
N LEU A 125 5.42 -2.42 11.04
CA LEU A 125 4.76 -2.23 9.74
C LEU A 125 5.64 -1.39 8.81
N PHE A 126 5.98 -1.94 7.65
CA PHE A 126 6.74 -1.24 6.61
C PHE A 126 6.06 -1.28 5.23
N VAL A 127 4.98 -2.04 5.06
CA VAL A 127 4.09 -1.98 3.89
C VAL A 127 2.67 -1.73 4.36
N LEU A 128 2.10 -0.62 3.91
CA LEU A 128 0.68 -0.32 4.06
C LEU A 128 0.09 0.02 2.69
N ASP A 129 -0.80 -0.84 2.20
CA ASP A 129 -1.57 -0.59 0.99
C ASP A 129 -3.06 -0.62 1.29
N VAL A 130 -3.69 0.55 1.23
CA VAL A 130 -5.14 0.74 1.39
C VAL A 130 -5.76 1.39 0.16
N SER A 131 -5.06 1.33 -0.98
CA SER A 131 -5.46 1.99 -2.21
C SER A 131 -6.75 1.44 -2.83
N ASN A 132 -7.38 2.19 -3.73
CA ASN A 132 -8.62 1.78 -4.41
C ASN A 132 -9.71 1.37 -3.41
N ASN A 133 -10.11 2.34 -2.59
CA ASN A 133 -11.15 2.22 -1.58
C ASN A 133 -12.01 3.50 -1.59
N SER A 134 -12.85 3.70 -0.57
CA SER A 134 -13.62 4.93 -0.35
C SER A 134 -13.27 5.59 0.99
N LEU A 135 -12.00 5.48 1.42
CA LEU A 135 -11.50 6.10 2.64
C LEU A 135 -11.58 7.63 2.50
N ALA A 136 -11.95 8.31 3.57
CA ALA A 136 -12.24 9.74 3.57
C ALA A 136 -11.63 10.45 4.78
N GLY A 137 -11.63 11.78 4.78
CA GLY A 137 -10.97 12.59 5.81
C GLY A 137 -9.49 12.80 5.50
N GLU A 138 -8.75 13.34 6.46
CA GLU A 138 -7.35 13.73 6.28
C GLU A 138 -6.38 12.56 6.45
N ILE A 139 -5.20 12.68 5.83
CA ILE A 139 -4.07 11.77 6.10
C ILE A 139 -3.62 12.00 7.55
N PRO A 140 -3.71 11.01 8.45
CA PRO A 140 -3.38 11.22 9.85
C PRO A 140 -1.87 11.42 10.02
N THR A 141 -1.48 12.48 10.75
CA THR A 141 -0.07 12.74 11.11
C THR A 141 0.57 11.59 11.88
N ALA A 142 -0.24 10.73 12.51
CA ALA A 142 0.19 9.50 13.16
C ALA A 142 0.94 8.54 12.20
N LEU A 143 0.66 8.54 10.90
CA LEU A 143 1.42 7.73 9.92
C LEU A 143 2.91 8.08 9.92
N ALA A 144 3.23 9.35 10.13
CA ALA A 144 4.61 9.80 10.29
C ALA A 144 5.28 9.25 11.55
N GLY A 145 4.55 8.54 12.42
CA GLY A 145 4.98 7.85 13.63
C GLY A 145 5.53 6.44 13.42
N LEU A 146 5.33 5.84 12.25
CA LEU A 146 5.67 4.43 11.98
C LEU A 146 7.18 4.17 12.09
N PRO A 147 7.66 3.39 13.08
CA PRO A 147 9.09 3.24 13.36
C PRO A 147 9.90 2.66 12.19
N MET A 148 9.38 1.62 11.53
CA MET A 148 10.10 0.99 10.42
C MET A 148 10.21 1.91 9.19
N LEU A 149 9.22 2.78 8.97
CA LEU A 149 9.26 3.77 7.89
C LEU A 149 10.15 4.97 8.21
N ARG A 150 10.39 5.27 9.49
CA ARG A 150 11.37 6.28 9.92
C ARG A 150 12.81 5.81 9.81
N SER A 151 13.06 4.53 10.09
CA SER A 151 14.41 3.98 10.09
C SER A 151 14.98 3.86 8.68
N GLU A 152 16.18 4.36 8.46
CA GLU A 152 16.94 4.14 7.21
C GLU A 152 17.58 2.75 7.17
N THR A 153 17.69 2.06 8.32
CA THR A 153 18.20 0.69 8.37
C THR A 153 17.18 -0.31 7.84
N THR A 154 17.68 -1.31 7.11
CA THR A 154 16.88 -2.47 6.69
C THR A 154 16.51 -3.31 7.92
N VAL A 155 15.43 -4.09 7.83
CA VAL A 155 14.80 -4.87 8.92
C VAL A 155 15.75 -5.89 9.62
N GLY A 156 17.03 -5.97 9.26
CA GLY A 156 18.02 -6.91 9.79
C GLY A 156 19.11 -6.34 10.69
N ASP A 157 19.13 -5.04 10.99
CA ASP A 157 20.31 -4.39 11.59
C ASP A 157 20.29 -4.26 13.13
N HIS A 158 19.27 -4.79 13.80
CA HIS A 158 19.28 -4.89 15.25
C HIS A 158 20.10 -6.11 15.68
N GLY A 159 21.37 -5.83 16.02
CA GLY A 159 22.38 -6.78 16.48
C GLY A 159 21.85 -7.83 17.45
N GLY A 160 21.59 -9.00 16.90
CA GLY A 160 21.22 -10.22 17.59
C GLY A 160 21.14 -11.33 16.54
N SER A 161 22.12 -12.21 16.54
CA SER A 161 22.23 -13.40 15.68
C SER A 161 20.89 -14.13 15.47
N SER A 162 20.14 -13.74 14.43
CA SER A 162 19.00 -14.49 13.90
C SER A 162 18.57 -13.90 12.56
N SER A 163 19.10 -14.53 11.50
CA SER A 163 18.46 -14.83 10.22
C SER A 163 17.84 -13.69 9.38
N GLN A 164 18.28 -13.65 8.13
CA GLN A 164 17.45 -13.36 6.96
C GLN A 164 15.99 -13.82 7.22
N ALA A 165 15.11 -12.89 7.60
CA ALA A 165 13.68 -13.18 7.75
C ALA A 165 13.15 -13.51 6.35
N THR A 166 13.21 -14.80 6.03
CA THR A 166 12.74 -15.37 4.78
C THR A 166 11.25 -15.58 4.97
N PHE A 167 10.45 -14.99 4.10
CA PHE A 167 9.01 -15.20 4.16
C PHE A 167 8.73 -16.67 3.82
N PRO A 168 7.79 -17.34 4.51
CA PRO A 168 7.36 -18.70 4.13
C PRO A 168 6.85 -18.78 2.69
N PHE A 169 6.37 -17.66 2.14
CA PHE A 169 6.00 -17.48 0.75
C PHE A 169 6.60 -16.20 0.16
N PRO A 170 6.97 -16.17 -1.13
CA PRO A 170 7.34 -14.92 -1.79
C PRO A 170 6.21 -13.89 -1.66
N VAL A 171 6.58 -12.68 -1.26
CA VAL A 171 5.74 -11.49 -1.25
C VAL A 171 5.73 -10.90 -2.64
N TYR A 172 4.53 -10.66 -3.18
CA TYR A 172 4.36 -10.08 -4.51
C TYR A 172 3.87 -8.65 -4.35
N MET A 173 4.74 -7.69 -4.64
CA MET A 173 4.38 -6.26 -4.64
C MET A 173 3.90 -5.80 -6.02
N ALA A 174 4.10 -6.64 -7.04
CA ALA A 174 3.62 -6.43 -8.40
C ALA A 174 3.58 -7.78 -9.15
N ALA A 175 3.02 -7.81 -10.37
CA ALA A 175 2.82 -9.04 -11.16
C ALA A 175 4.10 -9.84 -11.43
N SER A 176 5.26 -9.19 -11.36
CA SER A 176 6.58 -9.77 -11.65
C SER A 176 7.62 -9.56 -10.54
N LEU A 177 7.28 -8.87 -9.44
CA LEU A 177 8.22 -8.59 -8.35
C LEU A 177 7.95 -9.50 -7.16
N GLN A 178 8.86 -10.45 -6.93
CA GLN A 178 8.81 -11.41 -5.83
C GLN A 178 9.92 -11.14 -4.82
N TYR A 179 9.53 -10.92 -3.57
CA TYR A 179 10.43 -10.74 -2.45
C TYR A 179 10.37 -11.96 -1.54
N HIS A 180 11.49 -12.68 -1.46
CA HIS A 180 11.61 -13.84 -0.58
C HIS A 180 12.09 -13.46 0.83
N ARG A 181 12.51 -12.21 1.03
CA ARG A 181 12.99 -11.72 2.32
C ARG A 181 12.44 -10.33 2.64
N ALA A 182 12.07 -10.15 3.90
CA ALA A 182 11.50 -8.91 4.41
C ALA A 182 12.45 -7.71 4.26
N ASN A 183 13.75 -7.94 4.37
CA ASN A 183 14.76 -6.87 4.26
C ASN A 183 15.00 -6.39 2.83
N TYR A 184 14.48 -7.10 1.81
CA TYR A 184 14.52 -6.66 0.41
C TYR A 184 13.19 -6.04 -0.05
N CYS A 185 12.13 -6.19 0.74
CA CYS A 185 10.82 -5.65 0.40
C CYS A 185 10.85 -4.12 0.58
N PRO A 186 10.41 -3.34 -0.43
CA PRO A 186 10.42 -1.88 -0.35
C PRO A 186 9.47 -1.40 0.75
N LYS A 187 9.87 -0.32 1.44
CA LYS A 187 9.01 0.35 2.41
C LYS A 187 7.98 1.19 1.65
N LEU A 188 6.70 0.83 1.78
CA LEU A 188 5.59 1.30 0.96
C LEU A 188 4.51 1.97 1.81
N LEU A 189 4.07 3.14 1.37
CA LEU A 189 2.82 3.75 1.80
C LEU A 189 1.98 4.07 0.56
N ASN A 190 0.95 3.24 0.31
CA ASN A 190 0.03 3.41 -0.80
C ASN A 190 -1.39 3.74 -0.30
N LEU A 191 -1.77 5.00 -0.46
CA LEU A 191 -3.08 5.56 -0.09
C LEU A 191 -3.87 6.03 -1.33
N GLY A 192 -3.39 5.70 -2.53
CA GLY A 192 -3.96 6.20 -3.78
C GLY A 192 -5.39 5.73 -4.03
N ASP A 193 -6.10 6.38 -4.94
CA ASP A 193 -7.47 6.02 -5.37
C ASP A 193 -8.43 5.88 -4.17
N ASN A 194 -8.63 7.01 -3.49
CA ASN A 194 -9.49 7.13 -2.32
C ASN A 194 -10.19 8.51 -2.35
N ARG A 195 -10.86 8.88 -1.25
CA ARG A 195 -11.54 10.18 -1.08
C ARG A 195 -10.88 11.02 0.01
N LEU A 196 -9.56 10.88 0.19
CA LEU A 196 -8.81 11.62 1.19
C LEU A 196 -8.80 13.11 0.86
N THR A 197 -8.90 13.95 1.89
CA THR A 197 -8.95 15.41 1.79
C THR A 197 -7.88 16.04 2.68
N GLY A 198 -7.86 17.37 2.75
CA GLY A 198 -6.85 18.10 3.54
C GLY A 198 -5.49 18.18 2.84
N ALA A 199 -4.49 18.63 3.56
CA ALA A 199 -3.13 18.75 3.04
C ALA A 199 -2.31 17.49 3.26
N VAL A 200 -1.23 17.33 2.47
CA VAL A 200 -0.20 16.34 2.78
C VAL A 200 0.51 16.80 4.06
N PRO A 201 0.47 16.04 5.17
CA PRO A 201 1.05 16.49 6.43
C PRO A 201 2.58 16.63 6.29
N PRO A 202 3.18 17.78 6.66
CA PRO A 202 4.63 17.98 6.59
C PRO A 202 5.43 16.91 7.36
N GLU A 203 4.83 16.33 8.40
CA GLU A 203 5.43 15.24 9.18
C GLU A 203 5.76 14.01 8.32
N ILE A 204 5.16 13.85 7.13
CA ILE A 204 5.51 12.76 6.22
C ILE A 204 7.02 12.72 5.94
N GLY A 205 7.69 13.87 5.92
CA GLY A 205 9.15 13.99 5.75
C GLY A 205 9.98 13.34 6.87
N ARG A 206 9.35 12.85 7.95
CA ARG A 206 10.02 12.05 8.99
C ARG A 206 10.23 10.59 8.57
N LEU A 207 9.54 10.12 7.53
CA LEU A 207 9.60 8.73 7.07
C LEU A 207 10.81 8.47 6.16
N LYS A 208 12.02 8.72 6.67
CA LYS A 208 13.26 8.68 5.87
C LYS A 208 13.59 7.32 5.26
N GLY A 209 13.04 6.24 5.81
CA GLY A 209 13.17 4.90 5.25
C GLY A 209 12.23 4.59 4.10
N LEU A 210 11.24 5.45 3.83
CA LEU A 210 10.22 5.22 2.82
C LEU A 210 10.84 5.19 1.42
N THR A 211 10.52 4.15 0.65
CA THR A 211 11.00 3.97 -0.73
C THR A 211 9.91 4.28 -1.75
N GLN A 212 8.64 4.10 -1.38
CA GLN A 212 7.51 4.28 -2.28
C GLN A 212 6.36 5.00 -1.57
N LEU A 213 5.91 6.11 -2.14
CA LEU A 213 4.79 6.91 -1.65
C LEU A 213 3.79 7.14 -2.79
N ASN A 214 2.56 6.68 -2.61
CA ASN A 214 1.46 6.94 -3.55
C ASN A 214 0.27 7.56 -2.81
N LEU A 215 -0.03 8.80 -3.18
CA LEU A 215 -1.18 9.58 -2.72
C LEU A 215 -2.10 9.99 -3.89
N SER A 216 -1.90 9.41 -5.07
CA SER A 216 -2.62 9.77 -6.30
C SER A 216 -4.13 9.54 -6.20
N LEU A 217 -4.91 10.15 -7.10
CA LEU A 217 -6.36 9.92 -7.22
C LEU A 217 -7.08 10.12 -5.87
N ASN A 218 -6.87 11.28 -5.27
CA ASN A 218 -7.54 11.70 -4.03
C ASN A 218 -8.08 13.13 -4.21
N SER A 219 -8.53 13.75 -3.12
CA SER A 219 -8.96 15.16 -3.07
C SER A 219 -8.05 15.99 -2.15
N LEU A 220 -6.75 15.65 -2.12
CA LEU A 220 -5.75 16.38 -1.34
C LEU A 220 -5.56 17.78 -1.91
N ARG A 221 -5.30 18.76 -1.04
CA ARG A 221 -5.24 20.18 -1.39
C ARG A 221 -4.16 20.93 -0.62
N GLY A 222 -3.82 22.13 -1.09
CA GLY A 222 -2.83 22.98 -0.45
C GLY A 222 -1.40 22.60 -0.84
N GLU A 223 -0.44 23.29 -0.23
CA GLU A 223 0.95 23.19 -0.64
C GLU A 223 1.60 21.87 -0.25
N VAL A 224 2.31 21.24 -1.19
CA VAL A 224 3.20 20.11 -0.85
C VAL A 224 4.42 20.65 -0.13
N SER A 225 4.56 20.30 1.15
CA SER A 225 5.67 20.76 1.97
C SER A 225 7.03 20.34 1.41
N GLN A 226 8.02 21.25 1.51
CA GLN A 226 9.44 20.95 1.22
C GLN A 226 9.99 19.79 2.06
N ALA A 227 9.32 19.42 3.16
CA ALA A 227 9.65 18.25 3.95
C ALA A 227 9.64 16.92 3.16
N VAL A 228 8.96 16.84 2.02
CA VAL A 228 9.05 15.68 1.09
C VAL A 228 10.49 15.44 0.63
N GLY A 229 11.30 16.49 0.51
CA GLY A 229 12.73 16.39 0.17
C GLY A 229 13.60 15.70 1.23
N ASN A 230 13.05 15.42 2.42
CA ASN A 230 13.73 14.65 3.46
C ASN A 230 13.60 13.12 3.27
N LEU A 231 12.76 12.66 2.34
CA LEU A 231 12.56 11.24 2.04
C LEU A 231 13.72 10.71 1.17
N MET A 232 14.94 10.74 1.70
CA MET A 232 16.15 10.56 0.90
C MET A 232 16.28 9.19 0.21
N ASN A 233 15.53 8.17 0.66
CA ASN A 233 15.49 6.84 0.06
C ASN A 233 14.32 6.64 -0.93
N LEU A 234 13.57 7.70 -1.24
CA LEU A 234 12.37 7.60 -2.07
C LEU A 234 12.74 7.30 -3.53
N GLU A 235 12.22 6.20 -4.04
CA GLU A 235 12.38 5.75 -5.43
C GLU A 235 11.16 6.07 -6.29
N VAL A 236 9.98 6.13 -5.65
CA VAL A 236 8.70 6.27 -6.33
C VAL A 236 7.82 7.27 -5.57
N LEU A 237 7.38 8.33 -6.26
CA LEU A 237 6.46 9.33 -5.75
C LEU A 237 5.31 9.56 -6.75
N ASP A 238 4.09 9.23 -6.35
CA ASP A 238 2.89 9.53 -7.12
C ASP A 238 1.92 10.41 -6.32
N LEU A 239 1.71 11.64 -6.80
CA LEU A 239 0.80 12.64 -6.25
C LEU A 239 -0.27 13.05 -7.26
N SER A 240 -0.33 12.37 -8.41
CA SER A 240 -1.17 12.75 -9.54
C SER A 240 -2.66 12.75 -9.20
N SER A 241 -3.45 13.55 -9.92
CA SER A 241 -4.90 13.63 -9.77
C SER A 241 -5.34 13.99 -8.35
N ASN A 242 -4.89 15.16 -7.91
CA ASN A 242 -5.27 15.82 -6.65
C ASN A 242 -5.54 17.32 -6.93
N ARG A 243 -5.55 18.17 -5.90
CA ARG A 243 -5.70 19.63 -5.96
C ARG A 243 -4.53 20.34 -5.27
N LEU A 244 -3.33 19.77 -5.41
CA LEU A 244 -2.12 20.23 -4.73
C LEU A 244 -1.58 21.50 -5.40
N THR A 245 -1.03 22.39 -4.58
CA THR A 245 -0.42 23.67 -5.01
C THR A 245 1.03 23.76 -4.54
N GLY A 246 1.69 24.90 -4.82
CA GLY A 246 3.03 25.23 -4.31
C GLY A 246 4.18 24.75 -5.21
N GLU A 247 5.41 24.88 -4.69
CA GLU A 247 6.66 24.61 -5.42
C GLU A 247 7.30 23.26 -5.02
N ILE A 248 6.77 22.12 -5.49
CA ILE A 248 7.30 20.80 -5.10
C ILE A 248 8.69 20.52 -5.67
N LEU A 249 9.02 21.07 -6.85
CA LEU A 249 10.21 20.65 -7.59
C LEU A 249 11.52 20.95 -6.85
N ARG A 250 11.56 22.02 -6.04
CA ARG A 250 12.70 22.33 -5.16
C ARG A 250 12.99 21.23 -4.14
N ALA A 251 11.94 20.62 -3.58
CA ALA A 251 12.08 19.54 -2.62
C ALA A 251 12.67 18.28 -3.27
N LEU A 252 12.45 18.09 -4.56
CA LEU A 252 12.85 16.88 -5.27
C LEU A 252 14.33 16.89 -5.63
N GLU A 253 15.00 18.04 -5.72
CA GLU A 253 16.44 18.15 -6.02
C GLU A 253 17.33 17.32 -5.08
N SER A 254 16.89 17.10 -3.83
CA SER A 254 17.61 16.29 -2.84
C SER A 254 17.37 14.77 -3.00
N LEU A 255 16.35 14.34 -3.75
CA LEU A 255 15.91 12.95 -3.84
C LEU A 255 16.68 12.19 -4.92
N ARG A 256 17.85 11.65 -4.57
CA ARG A 256 18.81 11.04 -5.52
C ARG A 256 18.41 9.66 -6.07
N PHE A 257 17.46 8.98 -5.46
CA PHE A 257 17.00 7.65 -5.89
C PHE A 257 15.66 7.69 -6.65
N LEU A 258 15.05 8.87 -6.78
CA LEU A 258 13.73 9.02 -7.38
C LEU A 258 13.77 8.63 -8.86
N SER A 259 13.08 7.54 -9.19
CA SER A 259 13.09 6.91 -10.51
C SER A 259 11.73 6.95 -11.20
N TYR A 260 10.66 7.09 -10.42
CA TYR A 260 9.31 7.37 -10.87
C TYR A 260 8.74 8.56 -10.11
N PHE A 261 8.20 9.51 -10.86
CA PHE A 261 7.60 10.71 -10.34
C PHE A 261 6.38 11.08 -11.17
N ASN A 262 5.25 11.39 -10.53
CA ASN A 262 4.06 11.87 -11.21
C ASN A 262 3.28 12.85 -10.33
N VAL A 263 3.05 14.06 -10.86
CA VAL A 263 2.25 15.14 -10.25
C VAL A 263 1.16 15.64 -11.20
N SER A 264 0.89 14.91 -12.28
CA SER A 264 -0.10 15.32 -13.28
C SER A 264 -1.48 15.56 -12.67
N ASN A 265 -2.27 16.44 -13.30
CA ASN A 265 -3.63 16.79 -12.88
C ASN A 265 -3.66 17.29 -11.42
N ASN A 266 -2.96 18.39 -11.16
CA ASN A 266 -2.96 19.14 -9.91
C ASN A 266 -3.08 20.65 -10.23
N ASP A 267 -3.05 21.49 -9.19
CA ASP A 267 -3.09 22.94 -9.30
C ASP A 267 -1.68 23.56 -9.10
N LEU A 268 -0.63 22.87 -9.57
CA LEU A 268 0.75 23.35 -9.43
C LEU A 268 1.05 24.47 -10.43
N ASP A 269 1.62 25.55 -9.92
CA ASP A 269 1.96 26.75 -10.68
C ASP A 269 3.45 27.10 -10.53
N GLU A 270 4.31 26.19 -10.99
CA GLU A 270 5.76 26.39 -11.01
C GLU A 270 6.36 25.88 -12.33
N PRO A 271 7.44 26.48 -12.84
CA PRO A 271 8.12 25.98 -14.03
C PRO A 271 8.89 24.70 -13.73
N VAL A 272 8.89 23.74 -14.65
CA VAL A 272 9.71 22.53 -14.52
C VAL A 272 11.20 22.86 -14.74
N PRO A 273 12.10 22.57 -13.78
CA PRO A 273 13.53 22.81 -13.94
C PRO A 273 14.10 22.09 -15.16
N VAL A 274 14.96 22.78 -15.89
CA VAL A 274 15.72 22.21 -17.00
C VAL A 274 17.00 21.59 -16.46
N GLY A 275 17.09 20.26 -16.49
CA GLY A 275 18.29 19.51 -16.12
C GLY A 275 18.11 18.54 -14.94
N GLY A 276 19.21 17.88 -14.56
CA GLY A 276 19.21 16.91 -13.46
C GLY A 276 18.32 15.69 -13.73
N GLN A 277 17.72 15.14 -12.68
CA GLN A 277 16.83 13.98 -12.76
C GLN A 277 15.47 14.30 -13.40
N PHE A 278 15.04 15.57 -13.43
CA PHE A 278 13.73 15.96 -13.97
C PHE A 278 13.60 15.69 -15.47
N CYS A 279 14.70 15.77 -16.21
CA CYS A 279 14.74 15.41 -17.64
C CYS A 279 14.52 13.91 -17.90
N THR A 280 14.56 13.07 -16.87
CA THR A 280 14.29 11.63 -17.00
C THR A 280 12.82 11.28 -16.83
N PHE A 281 12.00 12.20 -16.33
CA PHE A 281 10.56 12.00 -16.17
C PHE A 281 9.84 12.36 -17.46
N PRO A 282 8.84 11.56 -17.88
CA PRO A 282 8.08 11.84 -19.08
C PRO A 282 7.23 13.11 -18.91
N SER A 283 6.89 13.74 -20.03
CA SER A 283 6.08 14.96 -20.03
C SER A 283 4.69 14.76 -19.42
N SER A 284 4.17 13.53 -19.49
CA SER A 284 2.94 13.08 -18.83
C SER A 284 2.98 13.22 -17.31
N SER A 285 4.15 13.11 -16.67
CA SER A 285 4.31 13.28 -15.22
C SER A 285 3.91 14.67 -14.72
N PHE A 286 3.88 15.67 -15.60
CA PHE A 286 3.61 17.08 -15.28
C PHE A 286 2.30 17.60 -15.90
N ALA A 287 1.68 16.83 -16.79
CA ALA A 287 0.53 17.27 -17.58
C ALA A 287 -0.67 17.67 -16.70
N GLY A 288 -1.50 18.61 -17.18
CA GLY A 288 -2.70 19.04 -16.45
C GLY A 288 -2.42 19.91 -15.22
N ASN A 289 -1.23 20.54 -15.15
CA ASN A 289 -0.89 21.57 -14.17
C ASN A 289 -0.72 22.93 -14.89
N PRO A 290 -1.37 24.02 -14.43
CA PRO A 290 -1.31 25.33 -15.11
C PRO A 290 0.11 25.89 -15.33
N GLY A 291 1.02 25.74 -14.36
CA GLY A 291 2.38 26.30 -14.46
C GLY A 291 3.40 25.41 -15.17
N MET A 292 3.04 24.16 -15.49
CA MET A 292 3.98 23.15 -16.02
C MET A 292 3.72 22.77 -17.48
N GLU A 293 2.80 23.44 -18.16
CA GLU A 293 2.34 23.10 -19.52
C GLU A 293 3.47 23.07 -20.57
N ALA A 294 4.50 23.89 -20.41
CA ALA A 294 5.65 23.90 -21.32
C ALA A 294 6.47 22.58 -21.27
N ALA A 295 6.54 21.91 -20.12
CA ALA A 295 7.19 20.61 -19.98
C ALA A 295 6.33 19.46 -20.56
N ALA A 296 5.01 19.63 -20.58
CA ALA A 296 4.08 18.68 -21.19
C ALA A 296 4.29 18.59 -22.73
N GLY A 297 4.74 19.67 -23.36
CA GLY A 297 4.96 19.77 -24.81
C GLY A 297 6.41 19.63 -25.30
N ALA A 298 7.41 19.72 -24.43
CA ALA A 298 8.83 19.79 -24.83
C ALA A 298 9.63 18.54 -24.42
N GLY A 299 9.88 17.64 -25.37
CA GLY A 299 11.16 16.93 -25.45
C GLY A 299 11.35 15.61 -24.70
N ALA A 300 10.31 14.96 -24.16
CA ALA A 300 10.44 13.58 -23.71
C ALA A 300 10.14 12.61 -24.86
N ASP A 301 11.01 11.63 -25.11
CA ASP A 301 10.71 10.53 -26.05
C ASP A 301 9.46 9.76 -25.54
N PRO A 302 8.32 9.83 -26.26
CA PRO A 302 7.08 9.20 -25.81
C PRO A 302 7.20 7.67 -25.69
N ALA A 303 8.21 7.05 -26.32
CA ALA A 303 8.42 5.61 -26.27
C ALA A 303 9.09 5.11 -24.97
N LEU A 304 9.98 5.90 -24.36
CA LEU A 304 10.71 5.55 -23.13
C LEU A 304 9.87 5.76 -21.86
N GLY A 305 8.97 6.76 -21.86
CA GLY A 305 8.05 7.03 -20.75
C GLY A 305 6.84 6.09 -20.68
N ALA A 306 6.19 5.84 -21.82
CA ALA A 306 4.92 5.10 -21.89
C ALA A 306 5.05 3.59 -21.60
N THR A 307 6.26 3.03 -21.68
CA THR A 307 6.55 1.63 -21.28
C THR A 307 6.79 1.50 -19.78
N ARG A 308 7.43 2.50 -19.14
CA ARG A 308 7.62 2.56 -17.68
C ARG A 308 6.34 2.90 -16.93
N GLU A 309 5.58 3.92 -17.35
CA GLU A 309 4.31 4.30 -16.69
C GLU A 309 3.27 3.18 -16.70
N ARG A 310 3.12 2.46 -17.82
CA ARG A 310 2.22 1.29 -17.90
C ARG A 310 2.69 0.10 -17.05
N GLY A 311 3.97 0.06 -16.68
CA GLY A 311 4.52 -0.88 -15.71
C GLY A 311 4.17 -0.45 -14.28
N TRP A 312 4.44 0.80 -13.91
CA TRP A 312 4.22 1.31 -12.56
C TRP A 312 2.73 1.43 -12.19
N HIS A 313 1.85 1.95 -13.07
CA HIS A 313 0.40 1.96 -12.82
C HIS A 313 -0.20 0.56 -12.67
N ARG A 314 0.34 -0.44 -13.38
CA ARG A 314 0.00 -1.85 -13.15
C ARG A 314 0.66 -2.41 -11.88
N ASN A 315 1.84 -1.94 -11.49
CA ASN A 315 2.54 -2.42 -10.30
C ASN A 315 1.91 -1.93 -9.00
N TRP A 316 1.26 -0.75 -8.97
CA TRP A 316 0.54 -0.27 -7.78
C TRP A 316 -0.72 -1.08 -7.44
N THR A 317 -1.34 -1.68 -8.45
CA THR A 317 -2.68 -2.28 -8.36
C THR A 317 -2.66 -3.81 -8.34
N VAL A 318 -1.49 -4.44 -8.50
CA VAL A 318 -1.36 -5.89 -8.38
C VAL A 318 -1.00 -6.21 -6.93
N GLY A 319 -2.03 -6.29 -6.08
CA GLY A 319 -1.90 -6.91 -4.77
C GLY A 319 -1.43 -8.36 -4.88
N MET A 320 -1.07 -8.96 -3.75
CA MET A 320 -0.54 -10.33 -3.59
C MET A 320 -1.34 -11.44 -4.32
N ASP A 321 -2.56 -11.11 -4.75
CA ASP A 321 -3.63 -11.98 -5.20
C ASP A 321 -3.91 -11.89 -6.72
N ALA A 322 -3.19 -11.04 -7.49
CA ALA A 322 -3.52 -10.78 -8.91
C ALA A 322 -2.71 -11.57 -9.95
N ILE A 323 -2.05 -12.67 -9.55
CA ILE A 323 -1.37 -13.58 -10.50
C ILE A 323 -2.42 -14.40 -11.26
N GLY A 324 -2.98 -13.82 -12.33
CA GLY A 324 -3.94 -14.49 -13.21
C GLY A 324 -4.49 -13.63 -14.34
N ARG A 325 -4.46 -12.29 -14.22
CA ARG A 325 -5.06 -11.38 -15.22
C ARG A 325 -4.21 -11.11 -16.48
N SER A 326 -3.10 -11.81 -16.68
CA SER A 326 -2.28 -11.66 -17.90
C SER A 326 -2.35 -12.94 -18.75
N GLY A 327 -3.45 -13.06 -19.48
CA GLY A 327 -3.66 -14.00 -20.59
C GLY A 327 -4.40 -13.30 -21.70
#